data_AF-A0A4Q4CIN7-F1
#
_entry.id   AF-A0A4Q4CIN7-F1
#
_cell.length_a   1.000
_cell.length_b   1.000
_cell.length_c   1.000
_cell.angle_alpha   90.00
_cell.angle_beta   90.00
_cell.angle_gamma   90.00
#
_symmetry.space_group_name_H-M   'P 1'
#
loop_
_entity.id
_entity.type
_entity.pdbx_description
1 polymer ?
#
loop_
_entity_poly.entity_id
_entity_poly.type
_entity_poly.pdbx_seq_one_letter_code
_entity_poly.pdbx_strand_id
1 'polypeptide(L)'
;MLLHASSIAREGDAILLLGPPGSGKSDLVLRLLQSGWSLVADDQVALRTEAGELRPSAPAALAGLLEVRGLGILGPFPTAAGAVGKGPRMPRPRTSSS
;
A
#
# COMPACT_ATOMS: atom_id res chain seq x y z
N MET A 1 -4.21 -13.31 6.26
CA MET A 1 -2.99 -13.68 5.51
C MET A 1 -2.01 -12.53 5.53
N LEU A 2 -0.72 -12.77 5.32
CA LEU A 2 0.30 -11.72 5.20
C LEU A 2 0.81 -11.70 3.76
N LEU A 3 0.85 -10.53 3.13
CA LEU A 3 1.32 -10.34 1.76
C LEU A 3 2.51 -9.39 1.71
N HIS A 4 3.48 -9.69 0.84
CA HIS A 4 4.50 -8.72 0.47
C HIS A 4 3.93 -7.74 -0.56
N ALA A 5 3.53 -6.56 -0.06
CA ALA A 5 2.76 -5.57 -0.78
C ALA A 5 2.89 -4.22 -0.09
N SER A 6 2.39 -3.17 -0.73
CA SER A 6 2.12 -1.89 -0.06
C SER A 6 0.62 -1.60 -0.13
N SER A 7 0.08 -0.84 0.81
CA SER A 7 -1.33 -0.47 0.82
C SER A 7 -1.51 0.97 1.28
N ILE A 8 -2.41 1.66 0.59
CA ILE A 8 -2.82 3.03 0.87
C ILE A 8 -4.35 3.09 0.88
N ALA A 9 -4.90 4.10 1.53
CA ALA A 9 -6.33 4.31 1.60
C ALA A 9 -6.69 5.78 1.39
N ARG A 10 -7.91 6.00 0.90
CA ARG A 10 -8.54 7.31 0.77
C ARG A 10 -10.05 7.13 0.86
N GLU A 11 -10.71 8.00 1.62
CA GLU A 11 -12.17 8.06 1.71
C GLU A 11 -12.82 6.70 2.11
N GLY A 12 -12.11 5.88 2.89
CA GLY A 12 -12.59 4.58 3.37
C GLY A 12 -12.27 3.39 2.46
N ASP A 13 -11.81 3.63 1.24
CA ASP A 13 -11.36 2.59 0.31
C ASP A 13 -9.84 2.42 0.36
N ALA A 14 -9.39 1.16 0.32
CA ALA A 14 -7.99 0.79 0.29
C ALA A 14 -7.59 0.18 -1.06
N ILE A 15 -6.36 0.46 -1.48
CA ILE A 15 -5.73 -0.13 -2.66
C ILE A 15 -4.54 -0.98 -2.19
N LEU A 16 -4.40 -2.16 -2.79
CA LEU A 16 -3.21 -3.00 -2.66
C LEU A 16 -2.30 -2.82 -3.88
N LEU A 17 -1.08 -2.39 -3.63
CA LEU A 17 -0.02 -2.30 -4.62
C LEU A 17 0.80 -3.58 -4.58
N LEU A 18 0.61 -4.39 -5.62
CA LEU A 18 1.33 -5.65 -5.82
C LEU A 18 2.37 -5.48 -6.93
N GLY A 19 3.54 -6.05 -6.71
CA GLY A 19 4.63 -6.01 -7.68
C GLY A 19 5.91 -6.60 -7.11
N PRO A 20 6.88 -6.97 -7.96
CA PRO A 20 8.16 -7.49 -7.51
C PRO A 20 8.87 -6.55 -6.52
N PRO A 21 9.78 -7.06 -5.67
CA PRO A 21 10.69 -6.23 -4.90
C PRO A 21 11.47 -5.27 -5.82
N GLY A 22 11.64 -4.02 -5.39
CA GLY A 22 12.36 -3.00 -6.18
C GLY A 22 11.58 -2.41 -7.36
N SER A 23 10.31 -2.78 -7.60
CA SER A 23 9.50 -2.25 -8.71
C SER A 23 9.02 -0.80 -8.52
N GLY A 24 9.48 -0.09 -7.49
CA GLY A 24 9.07 1.30 -7.20
C GLY A 24 7.75 1.47 -6.46
N LYS A 25 7.22 0.43 -5.78
CA LYS A 25 5.97 0.54 -5.00
C LYS A 25 6.04 1.63 -3.93
N SER A 26 7.09 1.61 -3.12
CA SER A 26 7.25 2.56 -2.01
C SER A 26 7.48 4.00 -2.48
N ASP A 27 8.13 4.20 -3.64
CA ASP A 27 8.21 5.51 -4.31
C ASP A 27 6.82 6.01 -4.73
N LEU A 28 6.03 5.15 -5.39
CA LEU A 28 4.67 5.47 -5.76
C LEU A 28 3.79 5.77 -4.53
N VAL A 29 3.94 4.99 -3.45
CA VAL A 29 3.26 5.25 -2.16
C VAL A 29 3.60 6.65 -1.67
N LEU A 30 4.88 7.02 -1.58
CA LEU A 30 5.31 8.34 -1.11
C LEU A 30 4.63 9.48 -1.90
N ARG A 31 4.58 9.36 -3.23
CA ARG A 31 3.92 10.34 -4.10
C ARG A 31 2.40 10.38 -3.92
N LEU A 32 1.78 9.23 -3.61
CA LEU A 32 0.36 9.15 -3.33
C LEU A 32 0.03 9.78 -1.97
N LEU A 33 0.88 9.58 -0.95
CA LEU A 33 0.74 10.28 0.33
C LEU A 33 0.76 11.81 0.14
N GLN A 34 1.67 12.32 -0.69
CA GLN A 34 1.74 13.75 -1.04
C GLN A 34 0.50 14.27 -1.79
N SER A 35 -0.28 13.39 -2.44
CA SER A 35 -1.52 13.75 -3.13
C SER A 35 -2.79 13.50 -2.30
N GLY A 36 -2.63 13.32 -0.97
CA GLY A 36 -3.73 13.22 -0.03
C GLY A 36 -4.21 11.80 0.27
N TRP A 37 -3.47 10.78 -0.17
CA TRP A 37 -3.71 9.41 0.29
C TRP A 37 -3.08 9.18 1.67
N SER A 38 -3.58 8.18 2.39
CA SER A 38 -3.05 7.78 3.69
C SER A 38 -2.38 6.41 3.60
N LEU A 39 -1.31 6.22 4.37
CA LEU A 39 -0.63 4.94 4.43
C LEU A 39 -1.51 3.93 5.18
N VAL A 40 -1.60 2.71 4.70
CA VAL A 40 -2.14 1.59 5.48
C VAL A 40 -1.00 0.71 5.96
N ALA A 41 -0.09 0.34 5.05
CA ALA A 41 1.07 -0.50 5.31
C ALA A 41 2.08 -0.42 4.16
N ASP A 42 3.36 -0.63 4.45
CA ASP A 42 4.41 -0.86 3.45
C ASP A 42 5.19 -2.13 3.77
N ASP A 43 5.82 -2.72 2.75
CA ASP A 43 6.55 -4.01 2.74
C ASP A 43 5.69 -5.25 3.06
N GLN A 44 4.96 -5.25 4.17
CA GLN A 44 4.08 -6.33 4.59
C GLN A 44 2.68 -5.83 4.95
N VAL A 45 1.67 -6.44 4.32
CA VAL A 45 0.26 -6.12 4.56
C VAL A 45 -0.44 -7.33 5.16
N ALA A 46 -0.95 -7.16 6.38
CA ALA A 46 -1.82 -8.13 7.02
C ALA A 46 -3.26 -7.92 6.51
N LEU A 47 -3.75 -8.89 5.75
CA LEU A 47 -5.12 -8.93 5.25
C LEU A 47 -6.01 -9.80 6.13
N ARG A 48 -7.14 -9.25 6.54
CA ARG A 48 -8.21 -9.96 7.25
C ARG A 48 -9.53 -9.76 6.52
N THR A 49 -10.38 -10.78 6.55
CA THR A 49 -11.75 -10.63 6.08
C THR A 49 -12.63 -10.22 7.25
N GLU A 50 -13.36 -9.13 7.11
CA GLU A 50 -14.29 -8.62 8.11
C GLU A 50 -15.58 -8.17 7.41
N ALA A 51 -16.74 -8.64 7.88
CA ALA A 51 -18.04 -8.36 7.27
C ALA A 51 -18.11 -8.64 5.74
N GLY A 52 -17.33 -9.61 5.24
CA GLY A 52 -17.27 -9.95 3.82
C GLY A 52 -16.35 -9.06 2.96
N GLU A 53 -15.61 -8.14 3.59
CA GLU A 53 -14.65 -7.25 2.94
C GLU A 53 -13.22 -7.60 3.35
N LEU A 54 -12.26 -7.39 2.45
CA LEU A 54 -10.84 -7.52 2.77
C LEU A 54 -10.34 -6.22 3.37
N ARG A 55 -9.80 -6.27 4.58
CA ARG A 55 -9.24 -5.12 5.30
C ARG A 55 -7.72 -5.29 5.44
N PRO A 56 -6.91 -4.41 4.82
CA PRO A 56 -5.48 -4.36 5.02
C PRO A 56 -5.13 -3.61 6.30
N SER A 57 -4.02 -4.02 6.90
CA SER A 57 -3.44 -3.38 8.07
C SER A 57 -1.92 -3.61 8.07
N ALA A 58 -1.17 -2.71 8.69
CA ALA A 58 0.25 -2.93 8.94
C ALA A 58 0.43 -3.90 10.12
N PRO A 59 1.41 -4.83 10.05
CA PRO A 59 1.96 -5.45 11.26
C PRO A 59 2.44 -4.35 12.23
N ALA A 60 2.28 -4.57 13.53
CA ALA A 60 2.58 -3.55 14.55
C ALA A 60 4.00 -2.98 14.45
N ALA A 61 4.98 -3.82 14.11
CA ALA A 61 6.38 -3.41 13.96
C ALA A 61 6.65 -2.50 12.76
N LEU A 62 5.77 -2.47 11.76
CA LEU A 62 5.92 -1.71 10.51
C LEU A 62 4.90 -0.58 10.39
N ALA A 63 4.05 -0.38 11.40
CA ALA A 63 2.98 0.60 11.35
C ALA A 63 3.53 2.02 11.18
N GLY A 64 3.06 2.72 10.13
CA GLY A 64 3.47 4.09 9.83
C GLY A 64 4.87 4.23 9.22
N LEU A 65 5.60 3.13 9.00
CA LEU A 65 6.94 3.16 8.41
C LEU A 65 6.86 2.91 6.90
N LEU A 66 7.68 3.62 6.13
CA LEU A 66 7.79 3.50 4.67
C LEU A 66 9.26 3.46 4.27
N GLU A 67 9.73 2.39 3.65
CA GLU A 67 11.12 2.28 3.18
C GLU A 67 11.23 2.69 1.71
N VAL A 68 11.90 3.81 1.44
CA VAL A 68 12.14 4.28 0.08
C VAL A 68 13.62 4.17 -0.26
N ARG A 69 13.95 3.40 -1.30
CA ARG A 69 15.33 3.25 -1.76
C ARG A 69 15.95 4.61 -2.10
N GLY A 70 17.12 4.87 -1.54
CA GLY A 70 17.84 6.15 -1.69
C GLY A 70 17.48 7.20 -0.64
N LEU A 71 16.35 7.06 0.07
CA LEU A 71 15.93 7.95 1.15
C LEU A 71 15.97 7.27 2.53
N GLY A 72 15.94 5.94 2.58
CA GLY A 72 15.90 5.15 3.81
C GLY A 72 14.47 4.98 4.34
N ILE A 73 14.35 4.71 5.64
CA ILE A 73 13.06 4.54 6.32
C ILE A 73 12.52 5.92 6.69
N LEU A 74 11.28 6.19 6.29
CA LEU A 74 10.56 7.43 6.54
C LEU A 74 9.39 7.16 7.50
N GLY A 75 9.03 8.17 8.32
CA GLY A 75 7.87 8.12 9.21
C GLY A 75 8.18 8.55 10.66
N PRO A 76 7.24 8.32 11.59
CA PRO A 76 5.96 7.63 11.38
C PRO A 76 4.94 8.50 10.63
N PHE A 77 4.28 7.91 9.63
CA PHE A 77 3.11 8.49 8.98
C PHE A 77 1.83 8.10 9.72
N PRO A 78 0.81 8.97 9.76
CA PRO A 78 -0.53 8.58 10.16
C PRO A 78 -1.02 7.42 9.30
N THR A 79 -1.53 6.37 9.95
CA THR A 79 -2.12 5.22 9.26
C THR A 79 -3.63 5.36 9.15
N ALA A 80 -4.19 4.97 8.02
CA ALA A 80 -5.64 4.88 7.83
C ALA A 80 -6.11 3.43 7.78
N ALA A 81 -7.41 3.26 8.00
CA ALA A 81 -8.12 2.03 7.71
C ALA A 81 -8.93 2.20 6.42
N GLY A 82 -9.12 1.11 5.69
CA GLY A 82 -10.02 1.06 4.55
C GLY A 82 -10.35 -0.37 4.16
N ALA A 83 -11.38 -0.56 3.35
CA ALA A 83 -11.70 -1.85 2.76
C ALA A 83 -11.11 -1.91 1.35
N VAL A 84 -10.53 -3.05 0.94
CA VAL A 84 -10.10 -3.24 -0.43
C VAL A 84 -11.35 -3.28 -1.32
N GLY A 85 -11.53 -2.22 -2.11
CA GLY A 85 -12.71 -2.09 -2.97
C GLY A 85 -12.80 -3.23 -3.98
N LYS A 86 -14.03 -3.59 -4.38
CA LYS A 86 -14.31 -4.61 -5.43
C LYS A 86 -14.04 -4.11 -6.86
N GLY A 87 -13.33 -2.99 -7.00
CA GLY A 87 -13.01 -2.38 -8.29
C GLY A 87 -12.18 -3.30 -9.19
N PRO A 88 -12.21 -3.08 -10.51
CA PRO A 88 -11.42 -3.88 -11.43
C PRO A 88 -9.95 -3.79 -11.06
N ARG A 89 -9.25 -4.94 -11.12
CA ARG A 89 -7.79 -4.97 -11.01
C ARG A 89 -7.21 -3.98 -12.02
N MET A 90 -6.38 -3.05 -11.54
CA MET A 90 -5.75 -2.08 -12.42
C MET A 90 -4.98 -2.82 -13.54
N PRO A 91 -5.13 -2.43 -14.81
CA PRO A 91 -4.41 -3.07 -15.91
C PRO A 91 -2.90 -3.00 -15.66
N ARG A 92 -2.15 -4.03 -16.09
CA ARG A 92 -0.69 -3.96 -16.03
C ARG A 92 -0.23 -2.70 -16.76
N PRO A 93 0.74 -1.94 -16.19
CA PRO A 93 1.32 -0.81 -16.91
C PRO A 93 1.81 -1.31 -18.28
N ARG A 94 1.48 -0.60 -19.36
CA ARG A 94 2.03 -0.91 -20.68
C ARG A 94 3.51 -0.59 -20.60
N THR A 95 4.35 -1.61 -20.47
CA THR A 95 5.79 -1.44 -20.66
C THR A 95 5.99 -1.19 -22.14
N SER A 96 6.29 0.05 -22.52
CA SER A 96 6.81 0.35 -23.84
C SER A 96 8.19 -0.30 -23.95
N SER A 97 8.24 -1.51 -24.50
CA SER A 97 9.46 -2.01 -25.11
C SER A 97 9.67 -1.21 -26.40
N SER A 98 10.54 -0.20 -26.33
CA SER A 98 11.30 0.23 -27.50
C SER A 98 12.54 -0.62 -27.60
#